data_AF-A0A946BDQ6-F1
#
_entry.id   AF-A0A946BDQ6-F1
#
_cell.length_a   1.000
_cell.length_b   1.000
_cell.length_c   1.000
_cell.angle_alpha   90.00
_cell.angle_beta   90.00
_cell.angle_gamma   90.00
#
_symmetry.space_group_name_H-M   'P 1'
#
loop_
_entity.id
_entity.type
_entity.pdbx_description
1 polymer ?
#
loop_
_entity_poly.entity_id
_entity_poly.type
_entity_poly.pdbx_seq_one_letter_code
_entity_poly.pdbx_strand_id
1 'polypeptide(L)'
;MIQLRLFGRCRIYHDPVSPVLKESAQIGWTSWFRDIDLVTSRKLKGKELLMRTRGWWTVEPTLVADVVEKYGKLMIGENGELMVELKSGDKAEELSICLTENFDDQILIAP
;
A
#
# COMPACT_ATOMS: atom_id res chain seq x y z
N MET A 1 -11.05 -0.70 16.03
CA MET A 1 -10.49 -0.61 14.67
C MET A 1 -9.33 -1.59 14.59
N ILE A 2 -9.19 -2.29 13.48
CA ILE A 2 -8.17 -3.31 13.25
C ILE A 2 -7.29 -2.85 12.10
N GLN A 3 -5.99 -3.11 12.19
CA GLN A 3 -5.03 -2.79 11.15
C GLN A 3 -4.33 -4.09 10.73
N LEU A 4 -4.34 -4.37 9.43
CA LEU A 4 -3.70 -5.55 8.86
C LEU A 4 -2.75 -5.10 7.74
N ARG A 5 -1.57 -5.72 7.66
CA ARG A 5 -0.63 -5.53 6.55
C ARG A 5 -1.20 -6.11 5.27
N LEU A 6 -1.03 -5.40 4.16
CA LEU A 6 -1.39 -5.86 2.82
C LEU A 6 -0.16 -6.41 2.09
N PHE A 7 -0.27 -7.63 1.61
CA PHE A 7 0.77 -8.32 0.85
C PHE A 7 0.28 -8.60 -0.56
N GLY A 8 1.19 -8.49 -1.51
CA GLY A 8 0.97 -8.96 -2.87
C GLY A 8 2.08 -9.89 -3.33
N ARG A 9 1.73 -10.84 -4.20
CA ARG A 9 2.67 -11.79 -4.76
C ARG A 9 3.68 -11.07 -5.64
N CYS A 10 4.97 -11.23 -5.34
CA CYS A 10 6.04 -10.64 -6.13
C CYS A 10 6.06 -11.26 -7.53
N ARG A 11 6.20 -10.42 -8.56
CA ARG A 11 6.27 -10.88 -9.96
C ARG A 11 7.54 -11.67 -10.28
N ILE A 12 8.63 -11.44 -9.56
CA ILE A 12 9.94 -12.06 -9.81
C ILE A 12 10.13 -13.32 -8.95
N TYR A 13 9.99 -13.16 -7.63
CA TYR A 13 10.26 -14.25 -6.68
C TYR A 13 9.03 -15.10 -6.38
N HIS A 14 7.84 -14.65 -6.76
CA HIS A 14 6.58 -15.30 -6.41
C HIS A 14 6.42 -15.51 -4.90
N ASP A 15 7.02 -14.67 -4.06
CA ASP A 15 6.76 -14.67 -2.62
C ASP A 15 5.80 -13.53 -2.25
N PRO A 16 5.01 -13.66 -1.17
CA PRO A 16 4.19 -12.55 -0.68
C PRO A 16 5.09 -11.44 -0.12
N VAL A 17 4.96 -10.24 -0.69
CA VAL A 17 5.76 -9.07 -0.30
C VAL A 17 4.85 -7.86 -0.04
N SER A 18 5.20 -7.06 0.96
CA SER A 18 4.53 -5.79 1.26
C SER A 18 5.52 -4.63 1.10
N PRO A 19 5.15 -3.53 0.41
CA PRO A 19 6.01 -2.37 0.34
C PRO A 19 6.14 -1.70 1.71
N VAL A 20 7.34 -1.23 2.02
CA VAL A 20 7.63 -0.49 3.25
C VAL A 20 8.28 0.84 2.89
N LEU A 21 7.68 1.93 3.32
CA LEU A 21 8.22 3.27 3.20
C LEU A 21 9.38 3.45 4.19
N LYS A 22 10.62 3.34 3.73
CA LYS A 22 11.82 3.47 4.58
C LYS A 22 12.05 4.90 5.07
N GLU A 23 11.76 5.89 4.22
CA GLU A 23 11.91 7.30 4.54
C GLU A 23 10.74 8.09 3.94
N SER A 24 10.44 9.26 4.51
CA SER A 24 9.39 10.12 3.96
C SER A 24 9.73 10.53 2.52
N ALA A 25 8.72 10.62 1.65
CA ALA A 25 8.94 11.15 0.32
C ALA A 25 9.38 12.61 0.43
N GLN A 26 10.44 12.98 -0.27
CA GLN A 26 10.98 14.34 -0.25
C GLN A 26 10.61 15.07 -1.54
N ILE A 27 10.27 16.36 -1.41
CA ILE A 27 10.03 17.26 -2.54
C ILE A 27 11.03 18.41 -2.44
N GLY A 28 11.88 18.57 -3.44
CA GLY A 28 12.80 19.70 -3.61
C GLY A 28 12.39 20.60 -4.78
N TRP A 29 13.20 21.63 -5.06
CA TRP A 29 12.91 22.62 -6.08
C TRP A 29 14.11 22.85 -7.00
N THR A 30 13.86 22.83 -8.31
CA THR A 30 14.81 23.35 -9.31
C THR A 30 14.36 24.74 -9.75
N SER A 31 15.29 25.68 -9.90
CA SER A 31 15.00 27.06 -10.31
C SER A 31 15.96 27.53 -11.38
N TRP A 32 15.51 28.49 -12.19
CA TRP A 32 16.24 29.01 -13.34
C TRP A 32 17.43 29.90 -12.97
N PHE A 33 17.35 30.61 -11.85
CA PHE A 33 18.28 31.71 -11.53
C PHE A 33 19.16 31.46 -10.31
N ARG A 34 18.87 30.42 -9.53
CA ARG A 34 19.63 30.05 -8.33
C ARG A 34 19.28 28.65 -7.89
N ASP A 35 20.17 28.06 -7.13
CA ASP A 35 19.90 26.82 -6.43
C ASP A 35 19.01 27.07 -5.21
N ILE A 36 18.08 26.15 -4.96
CA ILE A 36 17.16 26.20 -3.83
C ILE A 36 17.35 24.91 -3.02
N ASP A 37 18.01 25.01 -1.87
CA ASP A 37 18.26 23.88 -0.96
C ASP A 37 17.13 23.69 0.07
N LEU A 38 15.88 23.84 -0.38
CA LEU A 38 14.70 23.61 0.46
C LEU A 38 14.07 22.28 0.08
N VAL A 39 13.99 21.37 1.05
CA VAL A 39 13.36 20.06 0.91
C VAL A 39 12.19 19.95 1.88
N THR A 40 11.02 19.56 1.37
CA THR A 40 9.84 19.28 2.18
C THR A 40 9.59 17.78 2.26
N SER A 41 9.61 17.23 3.47
CA SER A 41 9.18 15.84 3.71
C SER A 41 7.66 15.75 3.63
N ARG A 42 7.14 14.89 2.77
CA ARG A 42 5.72 14.59 2.61
C ARG A 42 5.46 13.13 2.95
N LYS A 43 4.53 12.90 3.88
CA LYS A 43 4.01 11.55 4.14
C LYS A 43 3.20 11.11 2.93
N LEU A 44 3.53 9.95 2.37
CA LEU A 44 2.69 9.31 1.37
C LEU A 44 1.39 8.82 2.02
N LYS A 45 0.32 8.74 1.23
CA LYS A 45 -0.89 8.02 1.64
C LYS A 45 -0.73 6.53 1.33
N GLY A 46 -1.48 5.67 2.02
CA GLY A 46 -1.44 4.22 1.77
C GLY A 46 -1.75 3.86 0.31
N LYS A 47 -2.76 4.51 -0.29
CA LYS A 47 -3.05 4.34 -1.73
C LYS A 47 -1.87 4.71 -2.63
N GLU A 48 -1.16 5.79 -2.32
CA GLU A 48 0.01 6.22 -3.10
C GLU A 48 1.15 5.20 -3.01
N LEU A 49 1.42 4.67 -1.81
CA LEU A 49 2.40 3.61 -1.60
C LEU A 49 2.03 2.34 -2.36
N LEU A 50 0.75 1.94 -2.32
CA LEU A 50 0.24 0.82 -3.12
C LEU A 50 0.49 1.03 -4.62
N MET A 51 0.22 2.22 -5.18
CA MET A 51 0.48 2.48 -6.60
C MET A 51 1.95 2.34 -7.01
N ARG A 52 2.90 2.55 -6.07
CA ARG A 52 4.34 2.35 -6.33
C ARG A 52 4.74 0.87 -6.44
N THR A 53 3.84 -0.05 -6.13
CA THR A 53 4.04 -1.50 -6.35
C THR A 53 3.71 -1.95 -7.78
N ARG A 54 3.26 -1.04 -8.66
CA ARG A 54 3.05 -1.39 -10.08
C ARG A 54 4.35 -1.93 -10.66
N GLY A 55 4.26 -3.10 -11.29
CA GLY A 55 5.42 -3.81 -11.82
C GLY A 55 6.05 -4.81 -10.85
N TRP A 56 5.92 -4.57 -9.54
CA TRP A 56 6.46 -5.43 -8.49
C TRP A 56 5.51 -6.58 -8.13
N TRP A 57 4.21 -6.30 -8.07
CA TRP A 57 3.19 -7.32 -7.84
C TRP A 57 2.72 -7.95 -9.15
N THR A 58 2.24 -9.18 -9.08
CA THR A 58 1.62 -9.88 -10.21
C THR A 58 0.33 -9.19 -10.67
N VAL A 59 -0.46 -8.70 -9.72
CA VAL A 59 -1.75 -8.00 -9.92
C VAL A 59 -1.57 -6.49 -10.02
N GLU A 60 -2.43 -5.82 -10.81
CA GLU A 60 -2.44 -4.36 -10.91
C GLU A 60 -2.92 -3.69 -9.59
N PRO A 61 -2.13 -2.77 -9.00
CA PRO A 61 -2.44 -2.18 -7.69
C PRO A 61 -3.74 -1.39 -7.65
N THR A 62 -4.20 -0.86 -8.80
CA THR A 62 -5.48 -0.15 -8.90
C THR A 62 -6.66 -1.07 -8.62
N LEU A 63 -6.63 -2.31 -9.14
CA LEU A 63 -7.68 -3.30 -8.90
C LEU A 63 -7.73 -3.70 -7.42
N VAL A 64 -6.55 -3.85 -6.81
CA VAL A 64 -6.44 -4.12 -5.36
C VAL A 64 -7.03 -2.98 -4.55
N ALA A 65 -6.73 -1.73 -4.90
CA ALA A 65 -7.28 -0.56 -4.22
C ALA A 65 -8.82 -0.53 -4.30
N ASP A 66 -9.39 -0.80 -5.48
CA ASP A 66 -10.84 -0.80 -5.69
C ASP A 66 -11.56 -1.85 -4.84
N VAL A 67 -10.93 -2.99 -4.57
CA VAL A 67 -11.46 -4.02 -3.66
C VAL A 67 -11.29 -3.59 -2.20
N VAL A 68 -10.08 -3.22 -1.79
CA VAL A 68 -9.76 -2.90 -0.40
C VAL A 68 -10.55 -1.69 0.12
N GLU A 69 -10.69 -0.64 -0.69
CA GLU A 69 -11.37 0.60 -0.30
C GLU A 69 -12.90 0.44 -0.10
N LYS A 70 -13.49 -0.68 -0.53
CA LYS A 70 -14.91 -1.01 -0.22
C LYS A 70 -15.11 -1.41 1.24
N TYR A 71 -14.07 -1.98 1.87
CA TYR A 71 -14.15 -2.54 3.23
C TYR A 71 -13.44 -1.68 4.26
N GLY A 72 -12.37 -0.99 3.86
CA GLY A 72 -11.51 -0.24 4.76
C GLY A 72 -10.76 0.90 4.08
N LYS A 73 -9.71 1.36 4.74
CA LYS A 73 -8.87 2.45 4.24
C LYS A 73 -7.41 2.03 4.16
N LEU A 74 -6.79 2.27 3.02
CA LEU A 74 -5.35 2.12 2.85
C LEU A 74 -4.60 3.21 3.62
N MET A 75 -3.69 2.79 4.49
CA MET A 75 -2.86 3.69 5.29
C MET A 75 -1.41 3.21 5.35
N ILE A 76 -0.55 4.05 5.92
CA ILE A 76 0.85 3.71 6.20
C ILE A 76 0.96 3.54 7.72
N GLY A 77 1.46 2.38 8.15
CA GLY A 77 1.74 2.07 9.56
C GLY A 77 2.91 2.90 10.10
N GLU A 78 3.14 2.83 11.41
CA GLU A 78 4.19 3.63 12.07
C GLU A 78 5.59 3.32 11.53
N ASN A 79 5.84 2.07 11.12
CA ASN A 79 7.12 1.64 10.54
C ASN A 79 7.17 1.76 9.00
N GLY A 80 6.21 2.45 8.38
CA GLY A 80 6.15 2.64 6.92
C GLY A 80 5.43 1.52 6.16
N GLU A 81 4.87 0.53 6.85
CA GLU A 81 4.20 -0.63 6.27
C GLU A 81 2.90 -0.23 5.56
N LEU A 82 2.55 -0.90 4.45
CA LEU A 82 1.25 -0.73 3.83
C LEU A 82 0.18 -1.51 4.61
N MET A 83 -0.74 -0.77 5.23
CA MET A 83 -1.79 -1.31 6.08
C MET A 83 -3.19 -1.04 5.52
N VAL A 84 -4.14 -1.88 5.90
CA VAL A 84 -5.57 -1.67 5.73
C VAL A 84 -6.20 -1.46 7.11
N GLU A 85 -6.82 -0.30 7.30
CA GLU A 85 -7.62 0.00 8.50
C GLU A 85 -9.07 -0.43 8.28
N LEU A 86 -9.58 -1.24 9.21
CA LEU A 86 -10.91 -1.83 9.17
C LEU A 86 -11.66 -1.52 10.47
N LYS A 87 -12.99 -1.44 10.36
CA LYS A 87 -13.83 -1.08 11.52
C LYS A 87 -13.94 -2.21 12.55
N SER A 88 -14.02 -3.46 12.10
CA SER A 88 -14.24 -4.66 12.93
C SER A 88 -13.56 -5.90 12.34
N GLY A 89 -13.55 -7.00 13.10
CA GLY A 89 -13.05 -8.31 12.68
C GLY A 89 -13.84 -8.88 11.51
N ASP A 90 -15.17 -8.77 11.56
CA ASP A 90 -16.06 -9.24 10.48
C ASP A 90 -15.70 -8.60 9.13
N LYS A 91 -15.33 -7.31 9.11
CA LYS A 91 -14.87 -6.63 7.89
C LYS A 91 -13.52 -7.12 7.39
N ALA A 92 -12.65 -7.60 8.28
CA ALA A 92 -11.40 -8.24 7.88
C ALA A 92 -11.66 -9.60 7.21
N GLU A 93 -12.59 -10.38 7.75
CA GLU A 93 -12.96 -11.68 7.18
C GLU A 93 -13.64 -11.51 5.82
N GLU A 94 -14.63 -10.60 5.72
CA GLU A 94 -15.27 -10.25 4.44
C GLU A 94 -14.24 -9.79 3.39
N LEU A 95 -13.28 -8.94 3.78
CA LEU A 95 -12.21 -8.50 2.88
C LEU A 95 -11.33 -9.67 2.46
N SER A 96 -10.95 -10.56 3.37
CA SER A 96 -10.13 -11.73 3.05
C SER A 96 -10.80 -12.64 2.03
N ILE A 97 -12.11 -12.88 2.19
CA ILE A 97 -12.91 -13.67 1.24
C ILE A 97 -12.91 -12.96 -0.12
N CYS A 98 -13.23 -11.66 -0.16
CA CYS A 98 -13.30 -10.91 -1.41
C CYS A 98 -11.95 -10.85 -2.13
N LEU A 99 -10.83 -10.73 -1.41
CA LEU A 99 -9.50 -10.80 -1.98
C LEU A 99 -9.21 -12.16 -2.61
N THR A 100 -9.61 -13.25 -1.94
CA THR A 100 -9.45 -14.61 -2.46
C THR A 100 -10.30 -14.81 -3.72
N GLU A 101 -11.52 -14.32 -3.76
CA GLU A 101 -12.40 -14.43 -4.94
C GLU A 101 -11.89 -13.64 -6.15
N ASN A 102 -11.26 -12.48 -5.93
CA ASN A 102 -10.79 -11.62 -7.02
C ASN A 102 -9.35 -11.91 -7.46
N PHE A 103 -8.51 -12.41 -6.54
CA PHE A 103 -7.07 -12.51 -6.73
C PHE A 103 -6.46 -13.84 -6.27
N ASP A 104 -7.26 -14.82 -5.85
CA ASP A 104 -6.81 -16.12 -5.33
C ASP A 104 -5.77 -15.94 -4.20
N ASP A 105 -4.58 -16.51 -4.33
CA ASP A 105 -3.49 -16.40 -3.36
C ASP A 105 -2.57 -15.19 -3.60
N GLN A 106 -2.90 -14.33 -4.57
CA GLN A 106 -1.99 -13.27 -5.02
C GLN A 106 -2.00 -12.05 -4.11
N ILE A 107 -3.08 -11.81 -3.38
CA ILE A 107 -3.22 -10.68 -2.45
C ILE A 107 -3.70 -11.20 -1.10
N LEU A 108 -2.96 -10.88 -0.04
CA LEU A 108 -3.22 -11.39 1.31
C LEU A 108 -3.23 -10.25 2.32
N ILE A 109 -3.98 -10.43 3.39
CA ILE A 109 -3.93 -9.56 4.57
C ILE A 109 -3.47 -10.37 5.79
N ALA A 110 -2.60 -9.80 6.62
CA ALA A 110 -2.13 -10.46 7.83
C ALA A 110 -1.81 -9.45 8.94
N PRO A 111 -1.82 -9.85 10.22
CA PRO A 111 -1.43 -8.99 11.36
C PRO A 111 0.00 -8.47 11.27
#